data_AF-A0A963J1P8-F1
#
_entry.id   AF-A0A963J1P8-F1
#
_cell.length_a   1.000
_cell.length_b   1.000
_cell.length_c   1.000
_cell.angle_alpha   90.00
_cell.angle_beta   90.00
_cell.angle_gamma   90.00
#
_symmetry.space_group_name_H-M   'P 1'
#
loop_
_entity.id
_entity.type
_entity.pdbx_description
1 polymer ?
#
loop_
_entity_poly.entity_id
_entity_poly.type
_entity_poly.pdbx_seq_one_letter_code
_entity_poly.pdbx_strand_id
1 'polypeptide(L)'
;MKVQFKAVAFAAAALALGQAAWAGEAEAKKWIDSEFQPSTLSKDQQTAEMKWFIDAAKKLQGKGVKEISVVSETITTHEYESKTLAKAFEEITGIKVKHDLIQEGDVVEKLQTSMQSGKSIYDGWISDSDLIGTHYR
;
A
#
# COMPACT_ATOMS: atom_id res chain seq x y z
N MET A 1 -22.26 -11.74 43.14
CA MET A 1 -22.34 -11.51 41.68
C MET A 1 -21.50 -10.30 41.21
N LYS A 2 -20.18 -10.25 41.51
CA LYS A 2 -19.30 -9.12 41.12
C LYS A 2 -18.03 -9.50 40.32
N VAL A 3 -17.76 -10.80 40.15
CA VAL A 3 -16.52 -11.29 39.52
C VAL A 3 -16.64 -11.42 38.00
N GLN A 4 -17.81 -11.80 37.49
CA GLN A 4 -18.02 -12.08 36.06
C GLN A 4 -17.93 -10.83 35.15
N PHE A 5 -18.38 -9.66 35.63
CA PHE A 5 -18.27 -8.41 34.84
C PHE A 5 -16.83 -7.98 34.55
N LYS A 6 -15.87 -8.26 35.45
CA LYS A 6 -14.46 -7.89 35.23
C LYS A 6 -13.78 -8.76 34.18
N ALA A 7 -14.11 -10.04 34.11
CA ALA A 7 -13.57 -10.95 33.10
C ALA A 7 -14.03 -10.58 31.67
N VAL A 8 -15.32 -10.22 31.51
CA VAL A 8 -15.87 -9.79 30.22
C VAL A 8 -15.22 -8.48 29.74
N ALA A 9 -15.00 -7.52 30.64
CA ALA A 9 -14.30 -6.27 30.30
C ALA A 9 -12.85 -6.49 29.85
N PHE A 10 -12.12 -7.42 30.47
CA PHE A 10 -10.76 -7.77 30.07
C PHE A 10 -10.70 -8.47 28.71
N ALA A 11 -11.64 -9.38 28.44
CA ALA A 11 -11.76 -10.05 27.14
C ALA A 11 -12.11 -9.06 26.00
N ALA A 12 -13.01 -8.12 26.25
CA ALA A 12 -13.36 -7.07 25.28
C ALA A 12 -12.18 -6.12 24.98
N ALA A 13 -11.40 -5.75 26.00
CA ALA A 13 -10.19 -4.94 25.81
C ALA A 13 -9.08 -5.67 25.03
N ALA A 14 -8.91 -6.98 25.26
CA ALA A 14 -7.97 -7.81 24.50
C ALA A 14 -8.38 -7.97 23.03
N LEU A 15 -9.68 -8.11 22.74
CA LEU A 15 -10.21 -8.15 21.37
C LEU A 15 -10.06 -6.80 20.64
N ALA A 16 -10.25 -5.68 21.34
CA ALA A 16 -10.06 -4.34 20.77
C ALA A 16 -8.59 -4.01 20.42
N LEU A 17 -7.63 -4.65 21.09
CA LEU A 17 -6.19 -4.55 20.78
C LEU A 17 -5.73 -5.56 19.71
N GLY A 18 -6.55 -6.57 19.40
CA GLY A 18 -6.21 -7.68 18.49
C GLY A 18 -6.52 -7.47 17.01
N GLN A 19 -7.06 -6.31 16.61
CA GLN A 19 -7.41 -6.00 15.22
C GLN A 19 -6.41 -5.09 14.49
N ALA A 20 -5.31 -4.71 15.13
CA ALA A 20 -4.14 -4.30 14.38
C ALA A 20 -3.58 -5.55 13.68
N ALA A 21 -3.87 -5.72 12.39
CA ALA A 21 -3.10 -6.65 11.55
C ALA A 21 -1.61 -6.29 11.72
N TRP A 22 -0.79 -7.26 12.12
CA TRP A 22 0.55 -7.02 12.66
C TRP A 22 1.58 -6.80 11.55
N ALA A 23 1.37 -5.75 10.75
CA ALA A 23 2.14 -5.49 9.54
C ALA A 23 3.66 -5.65 9.75
N GLY A 24 4.23 -6.63 9.05
CA GLY A 24 5.65 -6.92 9.12
C GLY A 24 6.03 -8.23 8.44
N GLU A 25 6.99 -8.94 9.07
CA GLU A 25 7.70 -10.06 8.46
C GLU A 25 6.82 -11.31 8.23
N ALA A 26 5.72 -11.46 8.98
CA ALA A 26 4.79 -12.59 8.83
C ALA A 26 3.92 -12.45 7.57
N GLU A 27 3.36 -11.27 7.36
CA GLU A 27 2.60 -10.88 6.18
C GLU A 27 3.51 -10.87 4.95
N ALA A 28 4.71 -10.30 5.06
CA ALA A 28 5.70 -10.35 4.00
C ALA A 28 6.04 -11.79 3.58
N LYS A 29 6.21 -12.71 4.52
CA LYS A 29 6.43 -14.12 4.22
C LYS A 29 5.24 -14.78 3.51
N LYS A 30 4.01 -14.48 3.95
CA LYS A 30 2.78 -14.94 3.27
C LYS A 30 2.77 -14.47 1.81
N TRP A 31 3.03 -13.18 1.54
CA TRP A 31 3.07 -12.63 0.19
C TRP A 31 4.22 -13.17 -0.67
N ILE A 32 5.41 -13.41 -0.07
CA ILE A 32 6.51 -14.15 -0.69
C ILE A 32 6.07 -15.55 -1.13
N ASP A 33 5.39 -16.29 -0.25
CA ASP A 33 5.01 -17.68 -0.50
C ASP A 33 3.82 -17.84 -1.46
N SER A 34 2.97 -16.82 -1.63
CA SER A 34 1.75 -16.90 -2.47
C SER A 34 1.78 -16.09 -3.77
N GLU A 35 2.30 -14.87 -3.76
CA GLU A 35 2.09 -13.88 -4.83
C GLU A 35 3.40 -13.52 -5.55
N PHE A 36 4.49 -13.33 -4.81
CA PHE A 36 5.76 -12.87 -5.36
C PHE A 36 6.59 -14.01 -5.99
N GLN A 37 5.92 -14.92 -6.72
CA GLN A 37 6.53 -16.04 -7.43
C GLN A 37 6.09 -16.08 -8.90
N PRO A 38 6.98 -16.51 -9.82
CA PRO A 38 8.36 -16.93 -9.59
C PRO A 38 9.31 -15.76 -9.33
N SER A 39 10.30 -15.97 -8.47
CA SER A 39 11.37 -14.99 -8.20
C SER A 39 12.74 -15.49 -8.65
N THR A 40 13.61 -14.56 -9.06
CA THR A 40 15.04 -14.81 -9.29
C THR A 40 15.84 -14.86 -7.97
N LEU A 41 15.26 -14.38 -6.87
CA LEU A 41 15.85 -14.40 -5.55
C LEU A 41 15.48 -15.69 -4.80
N SER A 42 16.43 -16.27 -4.06
CA SER A 42 16.13 -17.33 -3.09
C SER A 42 15.18 -16.82 -1.98
N LYS A 43 14.48 -17.72 -1.29
CA LYS A 43 13.54 -17.32 -0.21
C LYS A 43 14.21 -16.50 0.90
N ASP A 44 15.46 -16.81 1.23
CA ASP A 44 16.23 -16.07 2.23
C ASP A 44 16.55 -14.64 1.76
N GLN A 45 16.89 -14.47 0.46
CA GLN A 45 17.09 -13.15 -0.15
C GLN A 45 15.77 -12.36 -0.23
N GLN A 46 14.65 -13.00 -0.60
CA GLN A 46 13.33 -12.35 -0.60
C GLN A 46 12.93 -11.88 0.82
N THR A 47 13.21 -12.71 1.84
CA THR A 47 12.94 -12.36 3.25
C THR A 47 13.83 -11.19 3.72
N ALA A 48 15.10 -11.17 3.32
CA ALA A 48 16.02 -10.07 3.61
C ALA A 48 15.58 -8.75 2.94
N GLU A 49 15.16 -8.81 1.68
CA GLU A 49 14.63 -7.66 0.93
C GLU A 49 13.36 -7.11 1.58
N MET A 50 12.41 -7.97 1.96
CA MET A 50 11.21 -7.54 2.67
C MET A 50 11.52 -6.94 4.05
N LYS A 51 12.53 -7.44 4.75
CA LYS A 51 12.98 -6.82 6.01
C LYS A 51 13.49 -5.39 5.78
N TRP A 52 14.32 -5.18 4.75
CA TRP A 52 14.76 -3.85 4.34
C TRP A 52 13.58 -2.95 3.98
N PHE A 53 12.61 -3.47 3.23
CA PHE A 53 11.41 -2.75 2.80
C PHE A 53 10.55 -2.29 3.98
N ILE A 54 10.29 -3.17 4.95
CA ILE A 54 9.60 -2.87 6.20
C ILE A 54 10.33 -1.77 6.99
N ASP A 55 11.66 -1.85 7.11
CA ASP A 55 12.46 -0.85 7.82
C ASP A 55 12.59 0.48 7.07
N ALA A 56 12.42 0.49 5.74
CA ALA A 56 12.26 1.71 4.96
C ALA A 56 10.89 2.36 5.21
N ALA A 57 9.81 1.57 5.23
CA ALA A 57 8.45 2.07 5.51
C ALA A 57 8.31 2.65 6.93
N LYS A 58 8.93 2.03 7.95
CA LYS A 58 9.00 2.60 9.31
C LYS A 58 9.57 4.02 9.36
N LYS A 59 10.54 4.35 8.48
CA LYS A 59 11.11 5.71 8.38
C LYS A 59 10.12 6.72 7.78
N LEU A 60 9.21 6.28 6.90
CA LEU A 60 8.12 7.11 6.38
C LEU A 60 7.04 7.31 7.44
N GLN A 61 6.65 6.26 8.17
CA GLN A 61 5.75 6.36 9.32
C GLN A 61 6.30 7.30 10.41
N GLY A 62 7.60 7.23 10.69
CA GLY A 62 8.30 8.15 11.60
C GLY A 62 8.30 9.62 11.14
N LYS A 63 8.07 9.89 9.85
CA LYS A 63 7.83 11.24 9.30
C LYS A 63 6.35 11.64 9.30
N GLY A 64 5.46 10.79 9.81
CA GLY A 64 4.02 11.03 9.87
C GLY A 64 3.21 10.50 8.69
N VAL A 65 3.83 9.80 7.73
CA VAL A 65 3.12 9.18 6.59
C VAL A 65 2.29 8.00 7.10
N LYS A 66 0.97 8.08 6.93
CA LYS A 66 0.00 7.05 7.35
C LYS A 66 -0.85 6.52 6.19
N GLU A 67 -1.10 7.37 5.21
CA GLU A 67 -1.81 7.08 3.98
C GLU A 67 -1.04 7.71 2.82
N ILE A 68 -1.05 7.04 1.67
CA ILE A 68 -0.53 7.53 0.40
C ILE A 68 -1.68 7.48 -0.59
N SER A 69 -2.00 8.60 -1.24
CA SER A 69 -3.03 8.68 -2.27
C SER A 69 -2.39 8.59 -3.65
N VAL A 70 -2.75 7.57 -4.42
CA VAL A 70 -2.25 7.31 -5.78
C VAL A 70 -3.43 7.33 -6.75
N VAL A 71 -3.21 7.84 -7.96
CA VAL A 71 -4.17 7.74 -9.06
C VAL A 71 -3.52 7.11 -10.28
N SER A 72 -4.29 6.30 -11.00
CA SER A 72 -3.89 5.77 -12.29
C SER A 72 -5.06 5.63 -13.25
N GLU A 73 -4.76 5.35 -14.52
CA GLU A 73 -5.76 4.95 -15.48
C GLU A 73 -6.32 3.54 -15.17
N THR A 74 -7.38 3.13 -15.89
CA THR A 74 -8.07 1.85 -15.70
C THR A 74 -7.62 0.83 -16.75
N ILE A 75 -6.41 0.28 -16.56
CA ILE A 75 -5.91 -0.90 -17.29
C ILE A 75 -5.71 -2.09 -16.36
N THR A 76 -5.64 -3.30 -16.91
CA THR A 76 -5.52 -4.55 -16.14
C THR A 76 -4.32 -4.59 -15.20
N THR A 77 -3.18 -3.99 -15.59
CA THR A 77 -2.00 -3.84 -14.74
C THR A 77 -2.30 -3.00 -13.50
N HIS A 78 -2.92 -1.83 -13.67
CA HIS A 78 -3.25 -0.95 -12.55
C HIS A 78 -4.41 -1.47 -11.70
N GLU A 79 -5.33 -2.26 -12.27
CA GLU A 79 -6.29 -3.01 -11.47
C GLU A 79 -5.59 -4.00 -10.52
N TYR A 80 -4.57 -4.70 -10.99
CA TYR A 80 -3.76 -5.60 -10.17
C TYR A 80 -2.96 -4.85 -9.11
N GLU A 81 -2.34 -3.72 -9.46
CA GLU A 81 -1.65 -2.85 -8.51
C GLU A 81 -2.59 -2.35 -7.40
N SER A 82 -3.76 -1.80 -7.77
CA SER A 82 -4.77 -1.25 -6.85
C SER A 82 -5.41 -2.32 -5.97
N LYS A 83 -5.73 -3.50 -6.51
CA LYS A 83 -6.46 -4.57 -5.78
C LYS A 83 -5.53 -5.51 -5.00
N THR A 84 -4.31 -5.75 -5.49
CA THR A 84 -3.36 -6.73 -4.94
C THR A 84 -2.15 -6.06 -4.30
N LEU A 85 -1.39 -5.25 -5.04
CA LEU A 85 -0.10 -4.72 -4.54
C LEU A 85 -0.28 -3.63 -3.48
N ALA A 86 -1.27 -2.75 -3.61
CA ALA A 86 -1.63 -1.77 -2.59
C ALA A 86 -2.05 -2.45 -1.26
N LYS A 87 -2.79 -3.56 -1.37
CA LYS A 87 -3.14 -4.39 -0.22
C LYS A 87 -1.93 -5.11 0.38
N ALA A 88 -1.04 -5.66 -0.45
CA ALA A 88 0.20 -6.28 0.03
C ALA A 88 1.08 -5.25 0.75
N PHE A 89 1.20 -4.04 0.21
CA PHE A 89 1.91 -2.93 0.81
C PHE A 89 1.33 -2.54 2.18
N GLU A 90 0.00 -2.40 2.29
CA GLU A 90 -0.65 -2.08 3.58
C GLU A 90 -0.49 -3.25 4.58
N GLU A 91 -0.67 -4.50 4.17
CA GLU A 91 -0.46 -5.68 5.02
C GLU A 91 1.01 -5.82 5.47
N ILE A 92 2.00 -5.44 4.65
CA ILE A 92 3.43 -5.57 4.98
C ILE A 92 3.95 -4.38 5.81
N THR A 93 3.48 -3.17 5.53
CA THR A 93 4.06 -1.93 6.09
C THR A 93 3.19 -1.24 7.13
N GLY A 94 1.87 -1.44 7.10
CA GLY A 94 0.91 -0.68 7.89
C GLY A 94 0.73 0.78 7.42
N ILE A 95 1.21 1.13 6.22
CA ILE A 95 0.89 2.39 5.54
C ILE A 95 -0.25 2.10 4.56
N LYS A 96 -1.36 2.82 4.69
CA LYS A 96 -2.53 2.66 3.81
C LYS A 96 -2.26 3.25 2.43
N VAL A 97 -2.75 2.59 1.37
CA VAL A 97 -2.69 3.12 0.01
C VAL A 97 -4.10 3.27 -0.54
N LYS A 98 -4.48 4.51 -0.86
CA LYS A 98 -5.71 4.82 -1.58
C LYS A 98 -5.38 4.94 -3.07
N HIS A 99 -5.58 3.87 -3.82
CA HIS A 99 -5.31 3.81 -5.26
C HIS A 99 -6.59 3.98 -6.06
N ASP A 100 -6.84 5.20 -6.55
CA ASP A 100 -7.98 5.53 -7.39
C ASP A 100 -7.72 5.14 -8.86
N LEU A 101 -8.67 4.42 -9.46
CA LEU A 101 -8.68 4.07 -10.89
C LEU A 101 -9.68 4.97 -11.62
N ILE A 102 -9.24 5.69 -12.65
CA ILE A 102 -10.07 6.59 -13.48
C ILE A 102 -9.78 6.37 -14.98
N GLN A 103 -10.47 7.07 -15.88
CA GLN A 103 -10.12 7.02 -17.31
C GLN A 103 -8.81 7.78 -17.57
N GLU A 104 -8.02 7.32 -18.54
CA GLU A 104 -6.73 7.91 -18.93
C GLU A 104 -6.82 9.42 -19.15
N GLY A 105 -7.82 9.88 -19.93
CA GLY A 105 -8.07 11.31 -20.16
C GLY A 105 -8.31 12.12 -18.87
N ASP A 106 -8.99 11.54 -17.87
CA ASP A 106 -9.19 12.17 -16.56
C ASP A 106 -7.89 12.23 -15.75
N VAL A 107 -6.98 11.24 -15.90
CA VAL A 107 -5.64 11.28 -15.31
C VAL A 107 -4.86 12.44 -15.91
N VAL A 108 -4.83 12.54 -17.24
CA VAL A 108 -4.08 13.57 -17.98
C VAL A 108 -4.59 14.97 -17.65
N GLU A 109 -5.90 15.21 -17.64
CA GLU A 109 -6.48 16.52 -17.30
C GLU A 109 -6.15 16.93 -15.86
N LYS A 110 -6.31 16.02 -14.90
CA LYS A 110 -6.00 16.29 -13.49
C LYS A 110 -4.51 16.47 -13.24
N LEU A 111 -3.64 15.73 -13.94
CA LEU A 111 -2.19 15.88 -13.86
C LEU A 111 -1.76 17.25 -14.42
N GLN A 112 -2.27 17.64 -15.58
CA GLN A 112 -2.02 18.97 -16.15
C GLN A 112 -2.50 20.08 -15.22
N THR A 113 -3.68 19.93 -14.60
CA THR A 113 -4.19 20.87 -13.59
C THR A 113 -3.29 20.95 -12.36
N SER A 114 -2.79 19.80 -11.87
CA SER A 114 -1.82 19.73 -10.76
C SER A 114 -0.52 20.46 -11.11
N MET A 115 0.00 20.26 -12.33
CA MET A 115 1.21 20.92 -12.82
C MET A 115 1.04 22.44 -12.97
N GLN A 116 -0.06 22.88 -13.60
CA GLN A 116 -0.33 24.31 -13.83
C GLN A 116 -0.62 25.08 -12.53
N SER A 117 -1.30 24.45 -11.57
CA SER A 117 -1.64 25.07 -10.28
C SER A 117 -0.52 24.99 -9.25
N GLY A 118 0.50 24.16 -9.47
CA GLY A 118 1.54 23.85 -8.50
C GLY A 118 1.02 23.13 -7.24
N LYS A 119 -0.16 22.51 -7.30
CA LYS A 119 -0.83 21.85 -6.18
C LYS A 119 -1.30 20.47 -6.61
N SER A 120 -0.69 19.42 -6.07
CA SER A 120 -1.15 18.06 -6.30
C SER A 120 -2.21 17.63 -5.30
N ILE A 121 -3.15 16.84 -5.79
CA ILE A 121 -4.24 16.21 -5.02
C ILE A 121 -3.95 14.72 -4.71
N TYR A 122 -2.90 14.17 -5.31
CA TYR A 122 -2.39 12.82 -5.08
C TYR A 122 -0.88 12.88 -4.81
N ASP A 123 -0.38 11.94 -4.02
CA ASP A 123 1.04 11.77 -3.72
C ASP A 123 1.78 11.04 -4.87
N GLY A 124 1.06 10.24 -5.66
CA GLY A 124 1.57 9.49 -6.80
C GLY A 124 0.60 9.49 -8.00
N TRP A 125 1.17 9.51 -9.19
CA TRP A 125 0.45 9.47 -10.47
C TRP A 125 1.08 8.38 -11.34
N ILE A 126 0.25 7.51 -11.91
CA ILE A 126 0.68 6.43 -12.80
C ILE A 126 -0.11 6.52 -14.09
N SER A 127 0.59 6.57 -15.22
CA SER A 127 0.03 6.38 -16.55
C SER A 127 0.80 5.26 -17.25
N ASP A 128 0.27 4.78 -18.36
CA ASP A 128 1.03 3.96 -19.28
C ASP A 128 2.12 4.78 -20.00
N SER A 129 2.91 4.04 -20.79
CA SER A 129 4.12 4.50 -21.46
C SER A 129 3.88 4.78 -22.96
N ASP A 130 2.71 5.31 -23.29
CA ASP A 130 2.32 5.59 -24.67
C ASP A 130 2.25 7.10 -25.01
N LEU A 131 2.16 7.91 -23.96
CA LEU A 131 2.07 9.37 -23.99
C LEU A 131 3.04 10.04 -24.97
N ILE A 132 2.47 10.80 -25.91
CA ILE A 132 3.16 11.83 -26.72
C ILE A 132 2.65 13.23 -26.29
N GLY A 133 2.67 13.43 -24.97
CA GLY A 133 2.58 14.67 -24.18
C GLY A 133 3.33 14.38 -22.87
N THR A 134 4.26 15.24 -22.41
CA THR A 134 5.17 14.91 -21.27
C THR A 134 5.73 13.46 -21.34
N HIS A 135 6.38 13.15 -22.47
CA HIS A 135 6.35 11.83 -23.12
C HIS A 135 7.32 10.81 -22.48
N TYR A 136 7.01 9.51 -22.53
CA TYR A 136 8.05 8.48 -22.28
C TYR A 136 8.09 7.39 -23.35
N ARG A 137 9.27 7.27 -23.99
CA ARG A 137 9.80 6.14 -24.78
C ARG A 137 11.33 6.28 -24.85
#